data_AF-A0A955TFR1-F1
#
_entry.id   AF-A0A955TFR1-F1
#
_cell.length_a   1.000
_cell.length_b   1.000
_cell.length_c   1.000
_cell.angle_alpha   90.00
_cell.angle_beta   90.00
_cell.angle_gamma   90.00
#
_symmetry.space_group_name_H-M   'P 1'
#
loop_
_entity.id
_entity.type
_entity.pdbx_description
1 polymer ?
#
loop_
_entity_poly.entity_id
_entity_poly.type
_entity_poly.pdbx_seq_one_letter_code
_entity_poly.pdbx_strand_id
1 'polypeptide(L)'
;MSRLLMCPPDYFGIEYEINPWMRMSNQSNGDRARTQWKTLTQVLENEVGAKLEFMEPVPKLPDLVFTANAGVIHGGKAVPSQFRHPERQGEERYFIDWFIKKGYEVINLDAGIHFEGAGDLLGFPDFWIGGYRQRSDIRAYVQLSKIFQKEIMP
;
A
#
# COMPACT_ATOMS: atom_id res chain seq x y z
N MET A 1 6.06 19.51 -4.40
CA MET A 1 6.79 18.64 -3.44
C MET A 1 6.00 17.36 -3.28
N SER A 2 6.62 16.20 -3.52
CA SER A 2 5.94 14.90 -3.39
C SER A 2 5.70 14.57 -1.92
N ARG A 3 4.56 13.94 -1.61
CA ARG A 3 4.20 13.49 -0.26
C ARG A 3 4.05 11.98 -0.26
N LEU A 4 4.77 11.29 0.62
CA LEU A 4 4.80 9.83 0.70
C LEU A 4 4.33 9.35 2.07
N LEU A 5 3.53 8.29 2.08
CA LEU A 5 3.11 7.60 3.29
C LEU A 5 4.06 6.43 3.57
N MET A 6 4.55 6.30 4.79
CA MET A 6 5.39 5.19 5.23
C MET A 6 4.93 4.66 6.59
N CYS A 7 5.33 3.45 6.95
CA CYS A 7 5.11 2.88 8.28
C CYS A 7 6.43 2.30 8.79
N PRO A 8 6.86 2.60 10.03
CA PRO A 8 8.11 2.10 10.58
C PRO A 8 8.04 0.58 10.85
N PRO A 9 9.17 -0.14 10.78
CA PRO A 9 9.21 -1.61 10.87
C PRO A 9 9.28 -2.14 12.30
N ASP A 10 8.56 -1.52 13.24
CA ASP A 10 8.66 -1.86 14.67
C ASP A 10 8.17 -3.27 14.98
N TYR A 11 7.19 -3.75 14.20
CA TYR A 11 6.64 -5.11 14.26
C TYR A 11 6.88 -5.90 12.98
N PHE A 12 7.84 -5.48 12.15
CA PHE A 12 8.14 -6.18 10.89
C PHE A 12 8.80 -7.55 11.16
N GLY A 13 8.33 -8.57 10.45
CA GLY A 13 8.77 -9.95 10.56
C GLY A 13 8.20 -10.79 9.42
N ILE A 14 8.68 -12.03 9.26
CA ILE A 14 8.08 -12.99 8.31
C ILE A 14 7.25 -13.98 9.13
N GLU A 15 5.98 -13.64 9.36
CA GLU A 15 5.06 -14.45 10.18
C GLU A 15 4.25 -15.47 9.36
N TYR A 16 4.29 -15.36 8.03
CA TYR A 16 3.56 -16.19 7.07
C TYR A 16 4.22 -16.12 5.67
N GLU A 17 3.76 -16.95 4.72
CA GLU A 17 4.33 -17.05 3.37
C GLU A 17 3.26 -16.86 2.28
N ILE A 18 2.98 -15.61 1.90
CA ILE A 18 1.96 -15.26 0.89
C ILE A 18 2.55 -14.83 -0.46
N ASN A 19 3.86 -14.99 -0.63
CA ASN A 19 4.55 -14.78 -1.90
C ASN A 19 5.86 -15.61 -1.96
N PRO A 20 6.45 -15.81 -3.15
CA PRO A 20 7.61 -16.68 -3.31
C PRO A 20 8.88 -16.27 -2.55
N TRP A 21 8.98 -15.02 -2.08
CA TRP A 21 10.14 -14.46 -1.39
C TRP A 21 10.11 -14.68 0.12
N MET A 22 8.92 -14.88 0.69
CA MET A 22 8.74 -15.11 2.12
C MET A 22 9.13 -16.55 2.47
N ARG A 23 9.94 -16.69 3.52
CA ARG A 23 10.33 -17.97 4.13
C ARG A 23 10.37 -17.80 5.65
N MET A 24 9.48 -18.43 6.38
CA MET A 24 9.47 -18.39 7.86
C MET A 24 10.74 -19.00 8.46
N SER A 25 11.40 -19.90 7.73
CA SER A 25 12.72 -20.44 8.10
C SER A 25 13.86 -19.44 7.95
N ASN A 26 13.66 -18.32 7.25
CA ASN A 26 14.65 -17.28 7.02
C ASN A 26 14.11 -15.91 7.47
N GLN A 27 14.12 -15.70 8.78
CA GLN A 27 13.56 -14.50 9.41
C GLN A 27 14.32 -13.22 9.07
N SER A 28 13.59 -12.09 9.09
CA SER A 28 14.20 -10.77 9.04
C SER A 28 14.99 -10.46 10.32
N ASN A 29 16.10 -9.74 10.19
CA ASN A 29 16.79 -9.15 11.34
C ASN A 29 16.18 -7.77 11.65
N GLY A 30 15.55 -7.62 12.82
CA GLY A 30 14.82 -6.40 13.20
C GLY A 30 15.68 -5.14 13.29
N ASP A 31 16.89 -5.24 13.85
CA ASP A 31 17.82 -4.09 13.93
C ASP A 31 18.24 -3.65 12.52
N ARG A 32 18.61 -4.61 11.67
CA ARG A 32 18.97 -4.34 10.28
C ARG A 32 17.80 -3.73 9.50
N ALA A 33 16.57 -4.23 9.69
CA ALA A 33 15.38 -3.68 9.05
C ALA A 33 15.14 -2.22 9.46
N ARG A 34 15.26 -1.90 10.75
CA ARG A 34 15.17 -0.51 11.26
C ARG A 34 16.25 0.39 10.66
N THR A 35 17.50 -0.09 10.61
CA THR A 35 18.60 0.67 10.00
C THR A 35 18.34 0.94 8.52
N GLN A 36 17.97 -0.09 7.76
CA GLN A 36 17.69 0.04 6.32
C GLN A 36 16.51 0.98 6.05
N TRP A 37 15.43 0.87 6.82
CA TRP A 37 14.27 1.74 6.69
C TRP A 37 14.62 3.19 7.03
N LYS A 38 15.39 3.43 8.11
CA LYS A 38 15.85 4.78 8.48
C LYS A 38 16.74 5.39 7.39
N THR A 39 17.60 4.60 6.77
CA THR A 39 18.40 5.06 5.62
C THR A 39 17.48 5.46 4.45
N LEU A 40 16.47 4.65 4.12
CA LEU A 40 15.50 5.00 3.08
C LEU A 40 14.77 6.31 3.38
N THR A 41 14.26 6.51 4.60
CA THR A 41 13.56 7.75 4.95
C THR A 41 14.47 8.97 4.86
N GLN A 42 15.73 8.85 5.32
CA GLN A 42 16.72 9.93 5.24
C GLN A 42 17.02 10.33 3.80
N VAL A 43 17.16 9.36 2.88
CA VAL A 43 17.39 9.64 1.46
C VAL A 43 16.15 10.32 0.85
N LEU A 44 14.95 9.81 1.13
CA LEU A 44 13.70 10.39 0.61
C LEU A 44 13.49 11.84 1.11
N GLU A 45 13.76 12.12 2.38
CA GLU A 45 13.58 13.47 2.93
C GLU A 45 14.68 14.43 2.48
N ASN A 46 15.95 14.04 2.63
CA ASN A 46 17.07 14.98 2.50
C ASN A 46 17.59 15.11 1.08
N GLU A 47 17.63 14.01 0.32
CA GLU A 47 18.21 14.01 -1.03
C GLU A 47 17.12 14.22 -2.10
N VAL A 48 15.95 13.60 -1.92
CA VAL A 48 14.82 13.73 -2.86
C VAL A 48 13.92 14.92 -2.50
N GLY A 49 13.91 15.38 -1.25
CA GLY A 49 13.04 16.46 -0.79
C GLY A 49 11.56 16.07 -0.67
N ALA A 50 11.28 14.78 -0.48
CA ALA A 50 9.93 14.28 -0.27
C ALA A 50 9.44 14.61 1.16
N LYS A 51 8.17 14.99 1.28
CA LYS A 51 7.51 15.10 2.58
C LYS A 51 7.02 13.73 3.01
N LEU A 52 7.55 13.20 4.11
CA LEU A 52 7.09 11.93 4.66
C LEU A 52 5.95 12.14 5.65
N GLU A 53 4.97 11.23 5.61
CA GLU A 53 3.95 11.06 6.63
C GLU A 53 4.00 9.62 7.11
N PHE A 54 3.78 9.42 8.40
CA PHE A 54 3.92 8.11 9.03
C PHE A 54 2.58 7.57 9.53
N MET A 55 2.37 6.27 9.35
CA MET A 55 1.40 5.49 10.11
C MET A 55 2.04 4.97 11.39
N GLU A 56 1.22 4.75 12.40
CA GLU A 56 1.64 3.99 13.58
C GLU A 56 1.71 2.50 13.22
N PRO A 57 2.80 1.80 13.56
CA PRO A 57 2.91 0.36 13.33
C PRO A 57 1.97 -0.39 14.27
N VAL A 58 1.48 -1.54 13.84
CA VAL A 58 0.49 -2.32 14.60
C VAL A 58 1.02 -3.73 14.88
N PRO A 59 0.99 -4.21 16.14
CA PRO A 59 1.38 -5.58 16.45
C PRO A 59 0.59 -6.60 15.63
N LYS A 60 1.26 -7.67 15.19
CA LYS A 60 0.68 -8.76 14.36
C LYS A 60 0.27 -8.37 12.94
N LEU A 61 0.64 -7.17 12.48
CA LEU A 61 0.48 -6.73 11.09
C LEU A 61 1.86 -6.38 10.51
N PRO A 62 2.73 -7.38 10.31
CA PRO A 62 4.12 -7.12 9.92
C PRO A 62 4.25 -6.42 8.56
N ASP A 63 3.32 -6.69 7.63
CA ASP A 63 3.32 -6.13 6.28
C ASP A 63 2.76 -4.70 6.18
N LEU A 64 2.30 -4.09 7.29
CA LEU A 64 1.81 -2.70 7.30
C LEU A 64 2.89 -1.69 6.85
N VAL A 65 4.17 -2.08 6.93
CA VAL A 65 5.32 -1.33 6.40
C VAL A 65 5.22 -1.08 4.88
N PHE A 66 4.52 -1.94 4.14
CA PHE A 66 4.35 -1.86 2.68
C PHE A 66 3.16 -1.00 2.30
N THR A 67 3.26 0.30 2.63
CA THR A 67 2.21 1.30 2.42
C THR A 67 1.85 1.58 0.96
N ALA A 68 2.67 1.12 0.01
CA ALA A 68 2.29 1.10 -1.42
C ALA A 68 0.98 0.32 -1.64
N ASN A 69 0.70 -0.69 -0.82
CA ASN A 69 -0.53 -1.46 -0.88
C ASN A 69 -1.65 -0.90 0.00
N ALA A 70 -1.55 0.33 0.53
CA ALA A 70 -2.62 0.93 1.31
C ALA A 70 -3.89 1.17 0.47
N GLY A 71 -3.69 1.53 -0.80
CA GLY A 71 -4.73 1.91 -1.73
C GLY A 71 -4.17 2.84 -2.81
N VAL A 72 -5.05 3.52 -3.52
CA VAL A 72 -4.70 4.56 -4.50
C VAL A 72 -5.42 5.85 -4.17
N ILE A 73 -4.69 6.97 -4.26
CA ILE A 73 -5.22 8.31 -4.06
C ILE A 73 -5.14 9.08 -5.38
N HIS A 74 -6.23 9.75 -5.75
CA HIS A 74 -6.23 10.73 -6.83
C HIS A 74 -7.37 11.73 -6.68
N GLY A 75 -7.11 13.02 -6.93
CA GLY A 75 -8.14 14.06 -6.95
C GLY A 75 -8.94 14.20 -5.65
N GLY A 76 -8.31 13.98 -4.48
CA GLY A 76 -8.99 14.05 -3.18
C GLY A 76 -9.76 12.79 -2.78
N LYS A 77 -9.81 11.77 -3.65
CA LYS A 77 -10.40 10.46 -3.38
C LYS A 77 -9.34 9.44 -3.02
N ALA A 78 -9.69 8.49 -2.17
CA ALA A 78 -8.90 7.32 -1.86
C ALA A 78 -9.73 6.05 -2.09
N VAL A 79 -9.20 5.10 -2.86
CA VAL A 79 -9.74 3.74 -2.94
C VAL A 79 -8.79 2.85 -2.15
N PRO A 80 -9.20 2.37 -0.96
CA PRO A 80 -8.38 1.49 -0.14
C PRO A 80 -8.24 0.12 -0.79
N SER A 81 -7.18 -0.59 -0.43
CA SER A 81 -7.01 -1.98 -0.86
C SER A 81 -8.04 -2.91 -0.22
N GLN A 82 -8.41 -3.94 -0.98
CA GLN A 82 -9.13 -5.13 -0.51
C GLN A 82 -8.19 -6.33 -0.74
N PHE A 83 -7.48 -6.74 0.30
CA PHE A 83 -6.41 -7.72 0.18
C PHE A 83 -6.93 -9.11 -0.16
N ARG A 84 -6.20 -9.80 -1.06
CA ARG A 84 -6.52 -11.18 -1.43
C ARG A 84 -6.25 -12.15 -0.29
N HIS A 85 -5.16 -11.90 0.45
CA HIS A 85 -4.66 -12.79 1.49
C HIS A 85 -5.19 -12.40 2.86
N PRO A 86 -5.83 -13.32 3.61
CA PRO A 86 -6.36 -13.04 4.96
C PRO A 86 -5.34 -12.44 5.92
N GLU A 87 -4.07 -12.81 5.76
CA GLU A 87 -2.95 -12.34 6.57
C GLU A 87 -2.80 -10.81 6.54
N ARG A 88 -3.16 -10.15 5.43
CA ARG A 88 -3.09 -8.69 5.27
C ARG A 88 -4.44 -7.97 5.42
N GLN A 89 -5.56 -8.68 5.47
CA GLN A 89 -6.90 -8.06 5.58
C GLN A 89 -7.06 -7.24 6.87
N GLY A 90 -6.33 -7.59 7.94
CA GLY A 90 -6.30 -6.82 9.18
C GLY A 90 -5.74 -5.39 9.02
N GLU A 91 -4.99 -5.12 7.95
CA GLU A 91 -4.40 -3.80 7.66
C GLU A 91 -5.42 -2.81 7.08
N GLU A 92 -6.46 -3.30 6.41
CA GLU A 92 -7.42 -2.48 5.64
C GLU A 92 -8.03 -1.37 6.49
N ARG A 93 -8.45 -1.68 7.71
CA ARG A 93 -9.04 -0.71 8.64
C ARG A 93 -8.09 0.45 8.95
N TYR A 94 -6.80 0.17 9.09
CA TYR A 94 -5.80 1.17 9.45
C TYR A 94 -5.48 2.09 8.27
N PHE A 95 -5.47 1.55 7.05
CA PHE A 95 -5.36 2.36 5.84
C PHE A 95 -6.58 3.25 5.64
N ILE A 96 -7.78 2.70 5.81
CA ILE A 96 -9.05 3.46 5.73
C ILE A 96 -9.07 4.59 6.75
N ASP A 97 -8.77 4.30 8.02
CA ASP A 97 -8.73 5.30 9.09
C ASP A 97 -7.72 6.42 8.79
N TRP A 98 -6.56 6.05 8.23
CA TRP A 98 -5.56 7.03 7.82
C TRP A 98 -6.08 7.93 6.70
N PHE A 99 -6.72 7.36 5.67
CA PHE A 99 -7.29 8.15 4.57
C PHE A 99 -8.36 9.14 5.08
N ILE A 100 -9.27 8.67 5.94
CA ILE A 100 -10.31 9.51 6.56
C ILE A 100 -9.67 10.65 7.37
N LYS A 101 -8.70 10.34 8.23
CA LYS A 101 -8.00 11.33 9.05
C LYS A 101 -7.28 12.40 8.21
N LYS A 102 -6.85 12.03 7.00
CA LYS A 102 -6.22 12.95 6.04
C LYS A 102 -7.21 13.73 5.17
N GLY A 103 -8.51 13.51 5.37
CA GLY A 103 -9.58 14.23 4.68
C GLY A 103 -9.86 13.74 3.27
N TYR A 104 -9.46 12.51 2.93
CA TYR A 104 -9.81 11.90 1.65
C TYR A 104 -11.25 11.39 1.65
N GLU A 105 -11.92 11.51 0.50
CA GLU A 105 -13.17 10.79 0.23
C GLU A 105 -12.83 9.31 0.01
N VAL A 106 -13.17 8.45 0.98
CA VAL A 106 -12.90 7.01 0.88
C VAL A 106 -14.02 6.31 0.12
N ILE A 107 -13.67 5.63 -0.97
CA ILE A 107 -14.60 4.91 -1.84
C ILE A 107 -14.16 3.44 -1.90
N ASN A 108 -14.97 2.54 -1.34
CA ASN A 108 -14.68 1.10 -1.39
C ASN A 108 -15.09 0.50 -2.73
N LEU A 109 -14.34 -0.49 -3.20
CA LEU A 109 -14.77 -1.37 -4.29
C LEU A 109 -15.89 -2.31 -3.82
N ASP A 110 -16.63 -2.87 -4.77
CA ASP A 110 -17.61 -3.91 -4.45
C ASP A 110 -16.95 -5.09 -3.74
N ALA A 111 -17.68 -5.65 -2.77
CA ALA A 111 -17.20 -6.79 -1.99
C ALA A 111 -16.79 -7.97 -2.89
N GLY A 112 -15.63 -8.57 -2.59
CA GLY A 112 -15.09 -9.71 -3.33
C GLY A 112 -14.28 -9.34 -4.58
N ILE A 113 -14.00 -8.05 -4.80
CA ILE A 113 -13.07 -7.58 -5.83
C ILE A 113 -11.74 -7.21 -5.17
N HIS A 114 -10.78 -8.12 -5.23
CA HIS A 114 -9.46 -7.88 -4.66
C HIS A 114 -8.68 -6.81 -5.44
N PHE A 115 -8.03 -5.92 -4.70
CA PHE A 115 -7.20 -4.85 -5.25
C PHE A 115 -6.15 -4.45 -4.20
N GLU A 116 -4.88 -4.39 -4.59
CA GLU A 116 -3.77 -4.13 -3.65
C GLU A 116 -3.05 -2.79 -3.93
N GLY A 117 -3.82 -1.78 -4.30
CA GLY A 117 -3.42 -0.38 -4.24
C GLY A 117 -2.37 0.01 -5.27
N ALA A 118 -1.57 1.02 -4.93
CA ALA A 118 -0.52 1.54 -5.80
C ALA A 118 0.63 0.54 -6.06
N GLY A 119 0.69 -0.56 -5.30
CA GLY A 119 1.59 -1.68 -5.63
C GLY A 119 1.21 -2.40 -6.93
N ASP A 120 -0.08 -2.39 -7.30
CA ASP A 120 -0.62 -3.04 -8.50
C ASP A 120 -1.23 -2.03 -9.51
N LEU A 121 -1.25 -0.72 -9.19
CA LEU A 121 -1.78 0.32 -10.07
C LEU A 121 -0.91 1.58 -10.01
N LEU A 122 -0.15 1.83 -11.08
CA LEU A 122 0.76 2.95 -11.18
C LEU A 122 0.22 4.02 -12.13
N GLY A 123 0.11 5.24 -11.62
CA GLY A 123 -0.41 6.37 -12.39
C GLY A 123 0.67 7.16 -13.12
N PHE A 124 0.46 7.41 -14.41
CA PHE A 124 1.20 8.39 -15.21
C PHE A 124 0.30 9.59 -15.51
N PRO A 125 0.83 10.70 -16.08
CA PRO A 125 0.03 11.87 -16.40
C PRO A 125 -1.21 11.56 -17.26
N ASP A 126 -1.02 10.73 -18.30
CA ASP A 126 -2.03 10.49 -19.34
C ASP A 126 -2.84 9.22 -19.09
N PHE A 127 -2.20 8.15 -18.62
CA PHE A 127 -2.82 6.84 -18.41
C PHE A 127 -2.25 6.16 -17.16
N TRP A 128 -2.94 5.15 -16.66
CA TRP A 128 -2.45 4.32 -15.55
C TRP A 128 -2.21 2.89 -16.03
N ILE A 129 -1.27 2.19 -15.40
CA ILE A 129 -0.97 0.77 -15.69
C ILE A 129 -1.39 -0.07 -14.49
N GLY A 130 -2.21 -1.08 -14.72
CA GLY A 130 -2.72 -1.97 -13.68
C GLY A 130 -2.26 -3.43 -13.85
N GLY A 131 -1.47 -3.96 -12.91
CA GLY A 131 -1.10 -5.38 -12.89
C GLY A 131 -2.13 -6.28 -12.21
N TYR A 132 -2.63 -7.32 -12.90
CA TYR A 132 -3.64 -8.24 -12.35
C TYR A 132 -3.16 -9.70 -12.28
N ARG A 133 -4.04 -10.59 -11.78
CA ARG A 133 -3.91 -12.06 -11.61
C ARG A 133 -3.42 -12.51 -10.25
N GLN A 134 -2.23 -12.09 -9.83
CA GLN A 134 -1.63 -12.62 -8.61
C GLN A 134 -2.33 -12.08 -7.34
N ARG A 135 -2.63 -10.78 -7.35
CA ARG A 135 -3.21 -10.06 -6.21
C ARG A 135 -4.50 -9.36 -6.65
N SER A 136 -4.39 -8.31 -7.46
CA SER A 136 -5.55 -7.57 -7.97
C SER A 136 -6.36 -8.34 -9.02
N ASP A 137 -7.68 -8.14 -8.98
CA ASP A 137 -8.64 -8.62 -9.97
C ASP A 137 -8.80 -7.58 -11.09
N ILE A 138 -8.85 -8.03 -12.35
CA ILE A 138 -9.05 -7.15 -13.51
C ILE A 138 -10.35 -6.34 -13.41
N ARG A 139 -11.38 -6.87 -12.72
CA ARG A 139 -12.66 -6.18 -12.47
C ARG A 139 -12.50 -4.91 -11.64
N ALA A 140 -11.45 -4.81 -10.81
CA ALA A 140 -11.15 -3.61 -10.03
C ALA A 140 -10.93 -2.40 -10.94
N TYR A 141 -10.23 -2.58 -12.07
CA TYR A 141 -9.87 -1.48 -12.97
C TYR A 141 -11.07 -0.85 -13.68
N VAL A 142 -12.16 -1.61 -13.88
CA VAL A 142 -13.41 -1.05 -14.39
C VAL A 142 -14.01 -0.05 -13.41
N GLN A 143 -13.97 -0.34 -12.11
CA GLN A 143 -14.48 0.56 -11.07
C GLN A 143 -13.53 1.73 -10.84
N LEU A 144 -12.24 1.46 -10.72
CA LEU A 144 -11.19 2.47 -10.52
C LEU A 144 -11.17 3.50 -11.65
N SER A 145 -11.30 3.06 -12.90
CA SER A 145 -11.38 3.96 -14.06
C SER A 145 -12.57 4.91 -13.96
N LYS A 146 -13.75 4.41 -13.54
CA LYS A 146 -14.95 5.25 -13.32
C LYS A 146 -14.79 6.19 -12.11
N ILE A 147 -14.21 5.72 -11.01
CA ILE A 147 -14.04 6.52 -9.79
C ILE A 147 -13.09 7.69 -10.03
N PHE A 148 -11.95 7.42 -10.68
CA PHE A 148 -10.88 8.40 -10.88
C PHE A 148 -10.96 9.14 -12.22
N GLN A 149 -11.84 8.71 -13.14
CA GLN A 149 -11.93 9.26 -14.49
C GLN A 149 -10.58 9.18 -15.22
N LYS A 150 -9.94 8.01 -15.14
CA LYS A 150 -8.62 7.72 -15.73
C LYS A 150 -8.68 6.48 -16.59
N GLU A 151 -7.97 6.53 -17.71
CA GLU A 151 -7.70 5.34 -18.51
C GLU A 151 -6.75 4.42 -17.72
N ILE A 152 -7.10 3.14 -17.63
CA ILE A 152 -6.27 2.12 -16.99
C ILE A 152 -5.99 1.04 -18.02
N MET A 153 -4.71 0.83 -18.32
CA MET A 153 -4.21 -0.24 -19.17
C MET A 153 -3.86 -1.46 -18.30
N PRO A 154 -4.60 -2.58 -18.42
CA PRO A 154 -4.34 -3.81 -17.67
C PRO A 154 -3.24 -4.69 -18.30
#